data_AF-A0A2E8RSP9-F1
#
_entry.id   AF-A0A2E8RSP9-F1
#
_cell.length_a   1.000
_cell.length_b   1.000
_cell.length_c   1.000
_cell.angle_alpha   90.00
_cell.angle_beta   90.00
_cell.angle_gamma   90.00
#
_symmetry.space_group_name_H-M   'P 1'
#
loop_
_entity.id
_entity.type
_entity.pdbx_description
1 polymer ?
#
loop_
_entity_poly.entity_id
_entity_poly.type
_entity_poly.pdbx_seq_one_letter_code
_entity_poly.pdbx_strand_id
1 'polypeptide(L)'
;MKSYRYVVLFLTCTLVSLGLGLPQGIYQVVHAHCQIPCGIYDDYSRIQSMLEDADTVIKSTKSIEELSGHSDAQSLNQISRWVTNKETHSQNIISTISDYFMTQRIKPTQEDYTERLVKHHGVILAAMKAKQNADKEHATALKQSIEALATYYPEAEK
;
A
#
# COMPACT_ATOMS: atom_id res chain seq x y z
N MET A 1 39.02 68.38 -32.09
CA MET A 1 37.96 68.67 -31.09
C MET A 1 37.34 67.34 -30.69
N LYS A 2 37.76 66.76 -29.56
CA LYS A 2 37.12 66.84 -28.22
C LYS A 2 35.82 66.01 -28.11
N SER A 3 36.00 64.76 -27.70
CA SER A 3 35.50 64.08 -26.49
C SER A 3 34.12 64.36 -25.87
N TYR A 4 33.63 63.30 -25.18
CA TYR A 4 32.65 63.18 -24.08
C TYR A 4 31.19 62.92 -24.51
N ARG A 5 30.69 61.68 -24.30
CA ARG A 5 30.08 61.14 -23.06
C ARG A 5 28.77 61.85 -22.70
N TYR A 6 27.64 61.21 -22.98
CA TYR A 6 26.47 61.20 -22.10
C TYR A 6 25.82 59.81 -22.19
N VAL A 7 25.96 58.98 -21.14
CA VAL A 7 24.91 58.69 -20.15
C VAL A 7 23.96 57.60 -20.67
N VAL A 8 24.24 56.33 -20.35
CA VAL A 8 23.57 55.61 -19.25
C VAL A 8 22.04 55.66 -19.42
N LEU A 9 21.48 54.66 -20.10
CA LEU A 9 20.08 54.25 -19.96
C LEU A 9 20.06 52.71 -20.09
N PHE A 10 20.26 52.02 -18.98
CA PHE A 10 19.19 51.33 -18.25
C PHE A 10 18.51 50.18 -19.03
N LEU A 11 18.88 48.97 -18.60
CA LEU A 11 17.98 47.88 -18.22
C LEU A 11 17.00 47.35 -19.29
N THR A 12 17.31 46.23 -19.94
CA THR A 12 16.81 44.88 -19.57
C THR A 12 15.32 44.80 -19.24
N CYS A 13 14.49 44.33 -20.19
CA CYS A 13 13.36 43.44 -19.84
C CYS A 13 12.70 42.81 -21.08
N THR A 14 12.38 41.52 -20.93
CA THR A 14 11.37 40.73 -21.68
C THR A 14 11.79 40.27 -23.09
N LEU A 15 11.69 39.01 -23.53
CA LEU A 15 10.90 37.85 -23.11
C LEU A 15 11.70 36.58 -23.41
N VAL A 16 12.05 35.79 -22.39
CA VAL A 16 12.37 34.36 -22.59
C VAL A 16 11.04 33.65 -22.73
N SER A 17 10.81 33.14 -23.94
CA SER A 17 9.66 32.39 -24.37
C SER A 17 9.43 31.17 -23.46
N LEU A 18 8.26 31.24 -22.83
CA LEU A 18 7.45 30.19 -22.25
C LEU A 18 7.51 28.90 -23.09
N GLY A 19 8.15 27.88 -22.54
CA GLY A 19 8.19 26.56 -23.16
C GLY A 19 9.08 25.63 -22.36
N LEU A 20 8.49 24.97 -21.35
CA LEU A 20 8.83 23.61 -20.94
C LEU A 20 8.05 23.23 -19.67
N GLY A 21 7.36 22.10 -19.76
CA GLY A 21 7.17 21.19 -18.63
C GLY A 21 6.00 21.50 -17.72
N LEU A 22 4.86 20.89 -18.03
CA LEU A 22 3.82 20.55 -17.08
C LEU A 22 4.44 20.13 -15.73
N PRO A 23 3.92 20.61 -14.58
CA PRO A 23 4.22 19.93 -13.33
C PRO A 23 3.60 18.53 -13.46
N GLN A 24 4.46 17.53 -13.66
CA GLN A 24 4.16 16.15 -13.34
C GLN A 24 3.89 16.12 -11.84
N GLY A 25 2.64 16.40 -11.47
CA GLY A 25 2.15 16.18 -10.12
C GLY A 25 2.37 14.71 -9.83
N ILE A 26 3.38 14.43 -9.02
CA ILE A 26 3.62 13.13 -8.44
C ILE A 26 2.30 12.73 -7.77
N TYR A 27 1.61 11.74 -8.32
CA TYR A 27 0.46 11.13 -7.65
C TYR A 27 0.98 10.59 -6.32
N GLN A 28 0.66 11.30 -5.23
CA GLN A 28 0.91 10.84 -3.88
C GLN A 28 0.11 9.54 -3.73
N VAL A 29 0.79 8.45 -3.41
CA VAL A 29 0.15 7.25 -2.87
C VAL A 29 -0.41 7.66 -1.50
N VAL A 30 -1.65 8.15 -1.48
CA VAL A 30 -2.32 8.42 -0.22
C VAL A 30 -2.71 7.07 0.35
N HIS A 31 -1.88 6.54 1.24
CA HIS A 31 -2.35 5.59 2.22
C HIS A 31 -3.37 6.33 3.09
N ALA A 32 -4.64 5.95 2.99
CA ALA A 32 -5.70 6.47 3.83
C ALA A 32 -5.52 5.84 5.22
N HIS A 33 -4.99 6.61 6.18
CA HIS A 33 -4.79 6.18 7.57
C HIS A 33 -4.68 7.38 8.53
N CYS A 34 -5.16 8.56 8.14
CA CYS A 34 -4.84 9.82 8.83
C CYS A 34 -5.42 9.96 10.25
N GLN A 35 -6.22 9.00 10.74
CA GLN A 35 -6.84 8.96 12.08
C GLN A 35 -7.56 10.26 12.51
N ILE A 36 -7.89 11.09 11.54
CA ILE A 36 -8.68 12.32 11.64
C ILE A 36 -9.90 12.14 10.75
N PRO A 37 -11.02 12.84 11.01
CA PRO A 37 -12.22 12.75 10.19
C PRO A 37 -12.02 13.49 8.85
N CYS A 38 -11.13 12.99 7.99
CA CYS A 38 -10.80 13.61 6.71
C CYS A 38 -11.86 13.37 5.63
N GLY A 39 -12.73 12.37 5.80
CA GLY A 39 -13.81 12.06 4.84
C GLY A 39 -13.32 11.43 3.53
N ILE A 40 -12.04 11.14 3.39
CA ILE A 40 -11.43 10.59 2.17
C ILE A 40 -11.28 9.09 2.33
N TYR A 41 -12.12 8.33 1.63
CA TYR A 41 -12.13 6.86 1.68
C TYR A 41 -12.15 6.28 0.27
N ASP A 42 -11.37 5.23 0.07
CA ASP A 42 -11.36 4.42 -1.14
C ASP A 42 -11.23 2.95 -0.69
N ASP A 43 -12.35 2.41 -0.24
CA ASP A 43 -12.43 1.08 0.37
C ASP A 43 -12.03 -0.01 -0.64
N TYR A 44 -12.47 0.13 -1.89
CA TYR A 44 -12.17 -0.81 -2.97
C TYR A 44 -10.66 -0.89 -3.23
N SER A 45 -10.00 0.26 -3.39
CA SER A 45 -8.54 0.28 -3.59
C SER A 45 -7.79 -0.33 -2.40
N ARG A 46 -8.30 -0.20 -1.16
CA ARG A 46 -7.69 -0.86 0.00
C ARG A 46 -7.81 -2.38 -0.05
N ILE A 47 -8.96 -2.91 -0.50
CA ILE A 47 -9.09 -4.35 -0.76
C ILE A 47 -8.09 -4.80 -1.82
N GLN A 48 -7.98 -4.08 -2.95
CA GLN A 48 -7.03 -4.42 -4.02
C GLN A 48 -5.58 -4.41 -3.53
N SER A 49 -5.16 -3.37 -2.79
CA SER A 49 -3.82 -3.33 -2.20
C SER A 49 -3.55 -4.50 -1.23
N MET A 50 -4.54 -4.89 -0.42
CA MET A 50 -4.38 -6.06 0.46
C MET A 50 -4.30 -7.38 -0.32
N LEU A 51 -5.00 -7.51 -1.46
CA LEU A 51 -4.89 -8.68 -2.33
C LEU A 51 -3.51 -8.75 -2.99
N GLU A 52 -2.95 -7.62 -3.42
CA GLU A 52 -1.58 -7.53 -3.92
C GLU A 52 -0.53 -7.89 -2.85
N ASP A 53 -0.72 -7.41 -1.61
CA ASP A 53 0.10 -7.81 -0.46
C ASP A 53 -0.01 -9.32 -0.22
N ALA A 54 -1.21 -9.90 -0.29
CA ALA A 54 -1.43 -11.33 -0.10
C ALA A 54 -0.77 -12.17 -1.21
N ASP A 55 -0.81 -11.74 -2.46
CA ASP A 55 -0.07 -12.39 -3.56
C ASP A 55 1.44 -12.34 -3.34
N THR A 56 1.94 -11.24 -2.77
CA THR A 56 3.35 -11.12 -2.37
C THR A 56 3.72 -12.06 -1.23
N VAL A 57 2.82 -12.24 -0.24
CA VAL A 57 2.98 -13.24 0.83
C VAL A 57 3.01 -14.67 0.27
N ILE A 58 2.14 -15.01 -0.68
CA ILE A 58 2.12 -16.32 -1.37
C ILE A 58 3.45 -16.54 -2.11
N LYS A 59 3.90 -15.55 -2.89
CA LYS A 59 5.17 -15.62 -3.62
C LYS A 59 6.35 -15.81 -2.68
N SER A 60 6.42 -15.02 -1.61
CA SER A 60 7.51 -15.11 -0.63
C SER A 60 7.55 -16.49 0.04
N THR A 61 6.38 -17.04 0.37
CA THR A 61 6.24 -18.39 0.95
C THR A 61 6.76 -19.45 0.00
N LYS A 62 6.37 -19.41 -1.28
CA LYS A 62 6.85 -20.34 -2.32
C LYS A 62 8.37 -20.25 -2.49
N SER A 63 8.93 -19.03 -2.49
CA SER A 63 10.38 -18.85 -2.63
C SER A 63 11.16 -19.37 -1.43
N ILE A 64 10.61 -19.27 -0.21
CA ILE A 64 11.21 -19.89 0.98
C ILE A 64 11.24 -21.42 0.81
N GLU A 65 10.14 -22.03 0.39
CA GLU A 65 10.05 -23.47 0.16
C GLU A 65 11.07 -23.96 -0.88
N GLU A 66 11.15 -23.30 -2.05
CA GLU A 66 12.09 -23.63 -3.12
C GLU A 66 13.56 -23.56 -2.67
N LEU A 67 13.89 -22.59 -1.80
CA LEU A 67 15.26 -22.38 -1.32
C LEU A 67 15.61 -23.26 -0.11
N SER A 68 14.63 -23.79 0.63
CA SER A 68 14.86 -24.52 1.90
C SER A 68 15.70 -25.80 1.77
N GLY A 69 15.85 -26.34 0.56
CA GLY A 69 16.75 -27.46 0.27
C GLY A 69 18.23 -27.09 0.08
N HIS A 70 18.56 -25.80 0.07
CA HIS A 70 19.91 -25.29 -0.22
C HIS A 70 20.56 -24.70 1.03
N SER A 71 21.85 -25.00 1.22
CA SER A 71 22.63 -24.54 2.38
C SER A 71 23.76 -23.57 2.00
N ASP A 72 23.83 -23.11 0.75
CA ASP A 72 24.83 -22.12 0.34
C ASP A 72 24.47 -20.72 0.88
N ALA A 73 25.51 -19.89 1.03
CA ALA A 73 25.37 -18.57 1.65
C ALA A 73 24.37 -17.66 0.91
N GLN A 74 24.24 -17.79 -0.42
CA GLN A 74 23.32 -16.98 -1.20
C GLN A 74 21.87 -17.41 -0.93
N SER A 75 21.58 -18.70 -0.92
CA SER A 75 20.25 -19.23 -0.61
C SER A 75 19.80 -18.82 0.80
N LEU A 76 20.67 -18.94 1.80
CA LEU A 76 20.37 -18.52 3.17
C LEU A 76 20.06 -17.02 3.28
N ASN A 77 20.81 -16.18 2.56
CA ASN A 77 20.55 -14.75 2.49
C ASN A 77 19.20 -14.43 1.83
N GLN A 78 18.86 -15.12 0.73
CA GLN A 78 17.56 -14.94 0.07
C GLN A 78 16.39 -15.40 0.94
N ILE A 79 16.51 -16.52 1.66
CA ILE A 79 15.48 -16.97 2.60
C ILE A 79 15.18 -15.89 3.64
N SER A 80 16.21 -15.30 4.25
CA SER A 80 16.05 -14.22 5.24
C SER A 80 15.29 -13.02 4.66
N ARG A 81 15.59 -12.63 3.42
CA ARG A 81 14.88 -11.55 2.72
C ARG A 81 13.43 -11.90 2.45
N TRP A 82 13.14 -13.12 2.00
CA TRP A 82 11.76 -13.57 1.75
C TRP A 82 10.94 -13.67 3.03
N VAL A 83 11.53 -14.12 4.14
CA VAL A 83 10.88 -14.09 5.46
C VAL A 83 10.54 -12.65 5.84
N THR A 84 11.50 -11.73 5.77
CA THR A 84 11.27 -10.31 6.08
C THR A 84 10.17 -9.71 5.19
N ASN A 85 10.21 -9.97 3.88
CA ASN A 85 9.21 -9.48 2.94
C ASN A 85 7.80 -10.02 3.28
N LYS A 86 7.68 -11.33 3.50
CA LYS A 86 6.44 -11.98 3.94
C LYS A 86 5.89 -11.34 5.22
N GLU A 87 6.76 -11.04 6.17
CA GLU A 87 6.36 -10.41 7.42
C GLU A 87 5.87 -8.97 7.27
N THR A 88 6.56 -8.17 6.45
CA THR A 88 6.16 -6.79 6.15
C THR A 88 4.80 -6.74 5.47
N HIS A 89 4.58 -7.52 4.41
CA HIS A 89 3.30 -7.52 3.70
C HIS A 89 2.15 -8.07 4.56
N SER A 90 2.40 -9.10 5.37
CA SER A 90 1.40 -9.57 6.34
C SER A 90 1.05 -8.49 7.37
N GLN A 91 2.04 -7.71 7.81
CA GLN A 91 1.83 -6.61 8.75
C GLN A 91 1.04 -5.46 8.13
N ASN A 92 1.29 -5.12 6.86
CA ASN A 92 0.54 -4.08 6.15
C ASN A 92 -0.95 -4.40 6.08
N ILE A 93 -1.30 -5.68 5.85
CA ILE A 93 -2.69 -6.15 5.86
C ILE A 93 -3.29 -5.99 7.27
N ILE A 94 -2.59 -6.41 8.32
CA ILE A 94 -3.05 -6.27 9.71
C ILE A 94 -3.31 -4.80 10.04
N SER A 95 -2.38 -3.90 9.69
CA SER A 95 -2.52 -2.46 9.91
C SER A 95 -3.65 -1.87 9.09
N THR A 96 -3.83 -2.26 7.83
CA THR A 96 -4.95 -1.79 7.01
C THR A 96 -6.29 -2.19 7.63
N ILE A 97 -6.45 -3.45 8.03
CA ILE A 97 -7.69 -3.88 8.70
C ILE A 97 -7.91 -3.12 10.00
N SER A 98 -6.89 -3.00 10.84
CA SER A 98 -7.00 -2.41 12.17
C SER A 98 -7.24 -0.89 12.10
N ASP A 99 -6.40 -0.19 11.36
CA ASP A 99 -6.32 1.28 11.37
C ASP A 99 -7.27 1.93 10.38
N TYR A 100 -7.67 1.23 9.31
CA TYR A 100 -8.60 1.76 8.32
C TYR A 100 -10.00 1.19 8.51
N PHE A 101 -10.16 -0.13 8.43
CA PHE A 101 -11.49 -0.72 8.43
C PHE A 101 -12.14 -0.73 9.81
N MET A 102 -11.47 -1.29 10.82
CA MET A 102 -12.06 -1.49 12.15
C MET A 102 -12.30 -0.18 12.91
N THR A 103 -11.45 0.82 12.73
CA THR A 103 -11.59 2.12 13.45
C THR A 103 -12.38 3.15 12.68
N GLN A 104 -12.47 3.07 11.33
CA GLN A 104 -13.09 4.12 10.52
C GLN A 104 -14.27 3.67 9.66
N ARG A 105 -14.33 2.39 9.25
CA ARG A 105 -15.37 1.89 8.33
C ARG A 105 -16.44 1.07 9.02
N ILE A 106 -16.08 0.26 10.01
CA ILE A 106 -17.03 -0.56 10.76
C ILE A 106 -17.70 0.32 11.83
N LYS A 107 -19.02 0.53 11.72
CA LYS A 107 -19.80 1.35 12.66
C LYS A 107 -20.60 0.47 13.61
N PRO A 108 -20.61 0.71 14.92
CA PRO A 108 -21.43 -0.05 15.87
C PRO A 108 -22.94 -0.04 15.59
N THR A 109 -23.42 0.95 14.83
CA THR A 109 -24.84 1.15 14.53
C THR A 109 -25.31 0.44 13.26
N GLN A 110 -24.43 -0.20 12.48
CA GLN A 110 -24.83 -0.91 11.26
C GLN A 110 -25.41 -2.29 11.62
N GLU A 111 -26.42 -2.74 10.86
CA GLU A 111 -27.14 -4.00 11.11
C GLU A 111 -26.21 -5.22 11.11
N ASP A 112 -25.23 -5.25 10.21
CA ASP A 112 -24.25 -6.32 10.05
C ASP A 112 -22.96 -6.11 10.86
N TYR A 113 -22.99 -5.31 11.94
CA TYR A 113 -21.80 -4.95 12.73
C TYR A 113 -20.99 -6.17 13.19
N THR A 114 -21.65 -7.14 13.83
CA THR A 114 -20.98 -8.34 14.35
C THR A 114 -20.38 -9.18 13.24
N GLU A 115 -21.09 -9.37 12.13
CA GLU A 115 -20.59 -10.15 10.99
C GLU A 115 -19.33 -9.50 10.39
N ARG A 116 -19.38 -8.19 10.13
CA ARG A 116 -18.22 -7.45 9.61
C ARG A 116 -17.06 -7.50 10.59
N LEU A 117 -17.30 -7.30 11.88
CA LEU A 117 -16.26 -7.35 12.90
C LEU A 117 -15.54 -8.71 12.92
N VAL A 118 -16.30 -9.81 12.89
CA VAL A 118 -15.76 -11.17 12.87
C VAL A 118 -14.96 -11.43 11.60
N LYS A 119 -15.46 -11.06 10.42
CA LYS A 119 -14.75 -11.30 9.16
C LYS A 119 -13.45 -10.48 9.06
N HIS A 120 -13.46 -9.22 9.46
CA HIS A 120 -12.25 -8.39 9.47
C HIS A 120 -11.23 -8.89 10.48
N HIS A 121 -11.66 -9.26 11.69
CA HIS A 121 -10.76 -9.90 12.65
C HIS A 121 -10.18 -11.22 12.12
N GLY A 122 -10.99 -11.98 11.38
CA GLY A 122 -10.55 -13.19 10.67
C GLY A 122 -9.36 -12.94 9.73
N VAL A 123 -9.36 -11.83 8.99
CA VAL A 123 -8.23 -11.42 8.15
C VAL A 123 -6.97 -11.16 8.97
N ILE A 124 -7.09 -10.49 10.12
CA ILE A 124 -5.94 -10.25 11.03
C ILE A 124 -5.33 -11.58 11.49
N LEU A 125 -6.18 -12.54 11.91
CA LEU A 125 -5.73 -13.85 12.36
C LEU A 125 -5.08 -14.65 11.22
N ALA A 126 -5.64 -14.60 10.01
CA ALA A 126 -5.07 -15.26 8.85
C ALA A 126 -3.71 -14.64 8.46
N ALA A 127 -3.61 -13.31 8.50
CA ALA A 127 -2.37 -12.59 8.22
C ALA A 127 -1.27 -12.93 9.23
N MET A 128 -1.61 -12.98 10.53
CA MET A 128 -0.70 -13.42 11.58
C MET A 128 -0.21 -14.86 11.36
N LYS A 129 -1.11 -15.78 10.97
CA LYS A 129 -0.72 -17.17 10.66
C LYS A 129 0.21 -17.24 9.44
N ALA A 130 -0.11 -16.53 8.36
CA ALA A 130 0.76 -16.45 7.18
C ALA A 130 2.12 -15.80 7.50
N LYS A 131 2.15 -14.83 8.43
CA LYS A 131 3.36 -14.18 8.93
C LYS A 131 4.30 -15.17 9.63
N GLN A 132 3.75 -16.07 10.45
CA GLN A 132 4.54 -16.98 11.29
C GLN A 132 4.97 -18.28 10.61
N ASN A 133 4.27 -18.72 9.56
CA ASN A 133 4.46 -20.04 8.98
C ASN A 133 5.03 -19.98 7.55
N ALA A 134 5.68 -21.07 7.12
CA ALA A 134 6.20 -21.23 5.76
C ALA A 134 5.30 -22.10 4.86
N ASP A 135 4.16 -22.56 5.37
CA ASP A 135 3.18 -23.33 4.59
C ASP A 135 2.32 -22.40 3.71
N LYS A 136 2.23 -22.74 2.42
CA LYS A 136 1.42 -22.04 1.42
C LYS A 136 -0.07 -22.01 1.78
N GLU A 137 -0.58 -22.98 2.52
CA GLU A 137 -1.98 -23.03 2.95
C GLU A 137 -2.37 -21.78 3.73
N HIS A 138 -1.50 -21.29 4.63
CA HIS A 138 -1.77 -20.10 5.42
C HIS A 138 -1.79 -18.83 4.56
N ALA A 139 -0.88 -18.71 3.59
CA ALA A 139 -0.87 -17.59 2.65
C ALA A 139 -2.11 -17.57 1.75
N THR A 140 -2.58 -18.76 1.35
CA THR A 140 -3.79 -18.92 0.54
C THR A 140 -5.04 -18.57 1.35
N ALA A 141 -5.13 -19.04 2.59
CA ALA A 141 -6.23 -18.72 3.50
C ALA A 141 -6.31 -17.20 3.79
N LEU A 142 -5.17 -16.53 3.92
CA LEU A 142 -5.11 -15.07 4.01
C LEU A 142 -5.78 -14.41 2.79
N LYS A 143 -5.36 -14.76 1.57
CA LYS A 143 -5.96 -14.18 0.36
C LYS A 143 -7.47 -14.41 0.28
N GLN A 144 -7.93 -15.63 0.54
CA GLN A 144 -9.36 -15.98 0.57
C GLN A 144 -10.15 -15.17 1.61
N SER A 145 -9.55 -14.92 2.78
CA SER A 145 -10.20 -14.11 3.82
C SER A 145 -10.37 -12.64 3.39
N ILE A 146 -9.44 -12.10 2.60
CA ILE A 146 -9.53 -10.75 2.03
C ILE A 146 -10.57 -10.71 0.91
N GLU A 147 -10.58 -11.72 0.03
CA GLU A 147 -11.59 -11.84 -1.05
C GLU A 147 -13.02 -11.88 -0.48
N ALA A 148 -13.21 -12.54 0.66
CA ALA A 148 -14.50 -12.55 1.35
C ALA A 148 -14.97 -11.18 1.84
N LEU A 149 -14.07 -10.20 1.98
CA LEU A 149 -14.44 -8.81 2.31
C LEU A 149 -14.89 -8.01 1.08
N ALA A 150 -14.55 -8.42 -0.14
CA ALA A 150 -14.84 -7.67 -1.36
C ALA A 150 -16.34 -7.41 -1.55
N THR A 151 -17.20 -8.33 -1.09
CA THR A 151 -18.66 -8.16 -1.14
C THR A 151 -19.18 -6.93 -0.37
N TYR A 152 -18.40 -6.43 0.59
CA TYR A 152 -18.74 -5.27 1.41
C TYR A 152 -18.25 -3.94 0.82
N TYR A 153 -17.31 -4.01 -0.12
CA TYR A 153 -16.56 -2.87 -0.65
C TYR A 153 -16.45 -2.98 -2.18
N PRO A 154 -17.58 -2.94 -2.91
CA PRO A 154 -17.57 -3.03 -4.37
C PRO A 154 -16.87 -1.82 -5.01
N GLU A 155 -16.39 -1.99 -6.24
CA GLU A 155 -15.93 -0.86 -7.06
C GLU A 155 -17.08 0.14 -7.23
N ALA A 156 -16.80 1.43 -7.05
CA ALA A 156 -17.80 2.46 -7.31
C ALA A 156 -18.14 2.48 -8.80
N GLU A 157 -19.42 2.45 -9.14
CA GLU A 157 -19.87 2.69 -10.51
C GLU A 157 -19.41 4.11 -10.93
N LYS A 158 -18.71 4.19 -12.07
CA LYS A 158 -18.20 5.44 -12.63
C LYS A 158 -19.28 6.23 -13.33
#